data_AF-A0A450WPW4-F1
#
_entry.id   AF-A0A450WPW4-F1
#
_cell.length_a   1.000
_cell.length_b   1.000
_cell.length_c   1.000
_cell.angle_alpha   90.00
_cell.angle_beta   90.00
_cell.angle_gamma   90.00
#
_symmetry.space_group_name_H-M   'P 1'
#
loop_
_entity.id
_entity.type
_entity.pdbx_description
1 polymer ?
#
loop_
_entity_poly.entity_id
_entity_poly.type
_entity_poly.pdbx_seq_one_letter_code
_entity_poly.pdbx_strand_id
1 'polypeptide(L)'
;MAERGDHPGLVHIFSAMETCPSYRPWYNTLDKFTSLESASSKCLHYYFYLIDEEFGLCYARVPTWAPFRLQIYFNGHYWLARQLTKAGIGFEMLKDE
;
A
#
# COMPACT_ATOMS: atom_id res chain seq x y z
N MET A 1 -20.91 16.15 -10.77
CA MET A 1 -20.09 14.92 -10.92
C MET A 1 -20.85 13.80 -10.24
N ALA A 2 -20.96 12.60 -10.83
CA ALA A 2 -21.64 11.48 -10.18
C ALA A 2 -20.80 10.98 -9.01
N GLU A 3 -21.42 10.73 -7.86
CA GLU A 3 -20.74 10.12 -6.70
C GLU A 3 -20.44 8.65 -6.99
N ARG A 4 -19.19 8.22 -6.77
CA ARG A 4 -18.72 6.86 -7.06
C ARG A 4 -19.34 5.81 -6.14
N GLY A 5 -19.77 6.18 -4.94
CA GLY A 5 -20.23 5.24 -3.91
C GLY A 5 -19.21 4.13 -3.59
N ASP A 6 -19.71 3.01 -3.06
CA ASP A 6 -18.90 1.86 -2.61
C ASP A 6 -18.68 0.79 -3.70
N HIS A 7 -18.77 1.19 -4.96
CA HIS A 7 -18.60 0.28 -6.09
C HIS A 7 -17.17 -0.31 -6.09
N PRO A 8 -16.98 -1.62 -6.30
CA PRO A 8 -15.64 -2.21 -6.29
C PRO A 8 -14.70 -1.64 -7.36
N GLY A 9 -13.39 -1.78 -7.15
CA GLY A 9 -12.34 -1.43 -8.10
C GLY A 9 -11.51 -0.20 -7.73
N LEU A 10 -10.66 0.24 -8.67
CA LEU A 10 -9.72 1.34 -8.47
C LEU A 10 -10.48 2.66 -8.20
N VAL A 11 -10.06 3.36 -7.15
CA VAL A 11 -10.58 4.67 -6.73
C VAL A 11 -9.61 5.76 -7.18
N HIS A 12 -8.33 5.62 -6.83
CA HIS A 12 -7.33 6.63 -7.13
C HIS A 12 -5.90 6.06 -7.11
N ILE A 13 -4.98 6.76 -7.79
CA ILE A 13 -3.54 6.49 -7.72
C ILE A 13 -2.85 7.77 -7.25
N PHE A 14 -2.28 7.74 -6.05
CA PHE A 14 -1.42 8.82 -5.58
C PHE A 14 0.05 8.46 -5.78
N SER A 15 0.89 9.49 -5.89
CA SER A 15 2.33 9.35 -5.87
C SER A 15 2.93 10.17 -4.74
N ALA A 16 3.84 9.58 -3.96
CA ALA A 16 4.55 10.27 -2.90
C ALA A 16 6.03 9.86 -2.90
N MET A 17 6.93 10.80 -2.59
CA MET A 17 8.34 10.49 -2.40
C MET A 17 8.57 10.08 -0.94
N GLU A 18 9.02 8.86 -0.72
CA GLU A 18 9.18 8.28 0.62
C GLU A 18 10.48 7.49 0.73
N THR A 19 10.88 7.19 1.96
CA THR A 19 12.03 6.33 2.23
C THR A 19 11.72 4.89 1.81
N CYS A 20 12.67 4.26 1.11
CA CYS A 20 12.56 2.88 0.64
C CYS A 20 13.89 2.12 0.76
N PRO A 21 13.84 0.79 0.98
CA PRO A 21 15.00 -0.07 0.80
C PRO A 21 15.54 0.08 -0.62
N SER A 22 16.86 0.13 -0.74
CA SER A 22 17.56 0.26 -2.01
C SER A 22 18.90 -0.49 -1.95
N TYR A 23 19.67 -0.43 -3.03
CA TYR A 23 21.02 -0.95 -3.07
C TYR A 23 22.01 0.14 -3.46
N ARG A 24 23.22 0.05 -2.93
CA ARG A 24 24.36 0.83 -3.41
C ARG A 24 25.47 -0.12 -3.86
N PRO A 25 26.22 0.23 -4.92
CA PRO A 25 27.43 -0.52 -5.26
C PRO A 25 28.48 -0.32 -4.17
N TRP A 26 29.16 -1.39 -3.80
CA TRP A 26 30.30 -1.37 -2.91
C TRP A 26 31.47 -2.07 -3.56
N TYR A 27 32.63 -1.42 -3.57
CA TYR A 27 33.85 -1.99 -4.13
C TYR A 27 34.83 -2.32 -3.02
N ASN A 28 35.12 -3.61 -2.86
CA ASN A 28 36.17 -4.06 -1.97
C ASN A 28 37.52 -3.98 -2.68
N THR A 29 38.38 -3.07 -2.22
CA THR A 29 39.69 -2.81 -2.83
C THR A 29 40.72 -3.90 -2.57
N LEU A 30 40.54 -4.71 -1.52
CA LEU A 30 41.40 -5.83 -1.14
C LEU A 30 41.10 -7.04 -2.03
N ASP A 31 39.82 -7.43 -2.09
CA ASP A 31 39.38 -8.61 -2.85
C ASP A 31 39.10 -8.30 -4.33
N LYS A 32 39.26 -7.03 -4.73
CA LYS A 32 38.97 -6.49 -6.07
C LYS A 32 37.58 -6.87 -6.59
N PHE A 33 36.62 -7.03 -5.68
CA PHE A 33 35.27 -7.50 -5.96
C PHE A 33 34.23 -6.39 -5.74
N THR A 34 33.22 -6.33 -6.62
CA THR A 34 32.09 -5.40 -6.49
C THR A 34 30.86 -6.15 -6.01
N SER A 35 30.23 -5.69 -4.94
CA SER A 35 28.98 -6.22 -4.42
C SER A 35 27.88 -5.15 -4.38
N LEU A 36 26.64 -5.60 -4.18
CA LEU A 36 25.52 -4.73 -3.83
C LEU A 36 25.30 -4.81 -2.32
N GLU A 37 25.33 -3.65 -1.65
CA GLU A 37 24.97 -3.55 -0.25
C GLU A 37 23.56 -3.00 -0.09
N SER A 38 22.83 -3.55 0.87
CA SER A 38 21.55 -2.99 1.29
C SER A 38 21.73 -1.56 1.77
N ALA A 39 20.88 -0.67 1.30
CA ALA A 39 20.87 0.75 1.65
C ALA A 39 19.44 1.23 1.87
N SER A 40 19.31 2.47 2.35
CA SER A 40 18.04 3.19 2.43
C SER A 40 18.18 4.49 1.65
N SER A 41 17.19 4.78 0.80
CA SER A 41 17.15 6.00 -0.01
C SER A 41 15.70 6.50 -0.09
N LYS A 42 15.44 7.52 -0.92
CA LYS A 42 14.10 7.97 -1.23
C LYS A 42 13.76 7.62 -2.68
N CYS A 43 12.57 7.06 -2.89
CA CYS A 43 12.06 6.79 -4.21
C CYS A 43 10.58 7.20 -4.30
N LEU A 44 10.06 7.29 -5.52
CA LEU A 44 8.64 7.51 -5.73
C LEU A 44 7.88 6.23 -5.37
N HIS A 45 6.79 6.37 -4.61
CA HIS A 45 5.85 5.30 -4.30
C HIS A 45 4.51 5.61 -4.95
N TYR A 46 3.90 4.60 -5.56
CA TYR A 46 2.52 4.66 -6.02
C TYR A 46 1.59 3.99 -5.02
N TYR A 47 0.54 4.70 -4.61
CA TYR A 47 -0.55 4.17 -3.79
C TYR A 47 -1.77 3.96 -4.65
N PHE A 48 -2.08 2.71 -4.94
CA PHE A 48 -3.29 2.31 -5.63
C PHE A 48 -4.38 2.10 -4.57
N TYR A 49 -5.30 3.05 -4.44
CA TYR A 49 -6.48 2.93 -3.59
C TYR A 49 -7.59 2.24 -4.36
N LEU A 50 -8.16 1.17 -3.79
CA LEU A 50 -9.26 0.41 -4.38
C LEU A 50 -10.32 0.09 -3.33
N ILE A 51 -11.56 -0.07 -3.77
CA ILE A 51 -12.61 -0.69 -2.95
C ILE A 51 -12.67 -2.16 -3.33
N ASP A 52 -12.41 -3.02 -2.36
CA ASP A 52 -12.60 -4.45 -2.46
C ASP A 52 -14.02 -4.85 -2.03
N GLU A 53 -14.58 -5.89 -2.64
CA GLU A 53 -15.92 -6.39 -2.36
C GLU A 53 -16.09 -6.91 -0.93
N GLU A 54 -15.02 -7.43 -0.33
CA GLU A 54 -15.02 -8.00 1.01
C GLU A 54 -14.38 -7.08 2.04
N PHE A 55 -13.25 -6.45 1.68
CA PHE A 55 -12.45 -5.67 2.61
C PHE A 55 -12.74 -4.16 2.59
N GLY A 56 -13.56 -3.68 1.64
CA GLY A 56 -13.81 -2.25 1.47
C GLY A 56 -12.55 -1.50 1.02
N LEU A 57 -12.36 -0.26 1.49
CA LEU A 57 -11.24 0.57 1.05
C LEU A 57 -9.89 -0.03 1.49
N CYS A 58 -9.06 -0.37 0.50
CA CYS A 58 -7.73 -0.95 0.66
C CYS A 58 -6.72 -0.14 -0.17
N TYR A 59 -5.42 -0.37 0.06
CA TYR A 59 -4.39 0.16 -0.82
C TYR A 59 -3.22 -0.79 -1.05
N ALA A 60 -2.61 -0.68 -2.23
CA ALA A 60 -1.31 -1.25 -2.55
C ALA A 60 -0.30 -0.12 -2.73
N ARG A 61 0.79 -0.14 -1.95
CA ARG A 61 1.92 0.79 -2.01
C ARG A 61 3.10 0.13 -2.71
N VAL A 62 3.43 0.63 -3.90
CA VAL A 62 4.46 0.08 -4.79
C VAL A 62 5.63 1.06 -4.89
N PRO A 63 6.85 0.73 -4.42
CA PRO A 63 8.03 1.55 -4.68
C PRO A 63 8.43 1.46 -6.16
N THR A 64 8.98 2.53 -6.72
CA THR A 64 9.52 2.54 -8.09
C THR A 64 10.94 1.99 -8.20
N TRP A 65 11.61 1.71 -7.09
CA TRP A 65 13.00 1.24 -7.06
C TRP A 65 13.10 -0.18 -6.47
N ALA A 66 14.06 -0.96 -6.96
CA ALA A 66 14.40 -2.27 -6.42
C ALA A 66 14.83 -2.16 -4.94
N PRO A 67 14.43 -3.09 -4.06
CA PRO A 67 13.82 -4.39 -4.35
C PRO A 67 12.29 -4.39 -4.50
N PHE A 68 11.65 -3.24 -4.77
CA PHE A 68 10.21 -3.15 -5.03
C PHE A 68 9.34 -3.75 -3.92
N ARG A 69 9.76 -3.57 -2.66
CA ARG A 69 9.02 -4.10 -1.49
C ARG A 69 7.60 -3.56 -1.46
N LEU A 70 6.66 -4.40 -1.89
CA LEU A 70 5.24 -4.11 -1.88
C LEU A 70 4.71 -4.07 -0.45
N GLN A 71 3.81 -3.14 -0.17
CA GLN A 71 2.99 -3.13 1.03
C GLN A 71 1.52 -3.09 0.62
N ILE A 72 0.71 -3.97 1.20
CA ILE A 72 -0.73 -4.01 0.98
C ILE A 72 -1.40 -3.79 2.33
N TYR A 73 -2.41 -2.92 2.37
CA TYR A 73 -3.22 -2.66 3.53
C TYR A 73 -4.66 -3.03 3.27
N PHE A 74 -5.24 -3.76 4.22
CA PHE A 74 -6.64 -4.12 4.26
C PHE A 74 -7.29 -3.49 5.50
N ASN A 75 -8.49 -2.96 5.34
CA ASN A 75 -9.21 -2.33 6.45
C ASN A 75 -10.10 -3.36 7.17
N GLY A 76 -9.65 -3.82 8.34
CA GLY A 76 -10.38 -4.81 9.15
C GLY A 76 -11.74 -4.30 9.66
N HIS A 77 -11.90 -2.98 9.86
CA HIS A 77 -13.18 -2.41 10.28
C HIS A 77 -14.21 -2.50 9.16
N TYR A 78 -13.84 -2.15 7.93
CA TYR A 78 -14.73 -2.29 6.78
C TYR A 78 -15.08 -3.75 6.48
N TRP A 79 -14.11 -4.66 6.65
CA TRP A 79 -14.38 -6.08 6.54
C TRP A 79 -15.44 -6.54 7.55
N LEU A 80 -15.27 -6.21 8.84
CA LEU A 80 -16.24 -6.54 9.87
C LEU A 80 -17.61 -5.90 9.59
N ALA A 81 -17.64 -4.62 9.23
CA ALA A 81 -18.87 -3.90 8.86
C ALA A 81 -19.63 -4.60 7.72
N ARG A 82 -18.92 -5.07 6.69
CA ARG A 82 -19.51 -5.83 5.59
C ARG A 82 -20.07 -7.18 6.05
N GLN A 83 -19.38 -7.88 6.95
CA GLN A 83 -19.90 -9.13 7.54
C GLN A 83 -21.16 -8.89 8.37
N LEU A 84 -21.18 -7.87 9.23
CA LEU A 84 -22.34 -7.50 10.04
C LEU A 84 -23.53 -7.09 9.17
N THR A 85 -23.27 -6.33 8.10
CA THR A 85 -24.30 -5.95 7.12
C THR A 85 -24.91 -7.19 6.45
N LYS A 86 -24.08 -8.12 5.98
CA LYS A 86 -24.53 -9.40 5.37
C LYS A 86 -25.34 -10.24 6.35
N ALA A 87 -25.01 -10.19 7.64
CA ALA A 87 -25.73 -10.87 8.70
C ALA A 87 -27.00 -10.13 9.18
N GLY A 88 -27.27 -8.92 8.67
CA GLY A 88 -28.40 -8.09 9.11
C GLY A 88 -28.27 -7.57 10.55
N ILE A 89 -27.04 -7.51 11.09
CA ILE A 89 -26.76 -7.04 12.44
C ILE A 89 -26.53 -5.52 12.38
N GLY A 90 -27.31 -4.76 13.13
CA GLY A 90 -27.13 -3.31 13.25
C GLY A 90 -25.79 -2.97 13.91
N PHE A 91 -25.08 -2.01 13.34
CA PHE A 91 -23.84 -1.47 13.89
C PHE A 91 -23.70 0.00 13.49
N GLU A 92 -22.78 0.71 14.14
CA GLU A 92 -22.38 2.06 13.78
C GLU A 92 -20.86 2.09 13.61
N MET A 93 -20.40 2.74 12.54
CA MET A 93 -18.97 2.99 12.37
C MET A 93 -18.54 4.07 13.35
N LEU A 94 -17.50 3.79 14.14
CA LEU A 94 -16.83 4.83 14.90
C LEU A 94 -16.27 5.85 13.91
N LYS A 95 -16.59 7.12 14.15
CA LYS A 95 -15.97 8.22 13.40
C LYS A 95 -14.57 8.41 13.96
N ASP A 96 -13.58 8.50 13.08
CA ASP A 96 -12.24 8.93 13.49
C ASP A 96 -12.35 10.38 14.02
N GLU A 97 -11.80 10.63 15.22
CA GLU A 97 -11.77 11.96 15.89
C GLU A 97 -10.93 13.00 15.12
#